data_AF-A0A7W3ZZ81-F1
#
_entry.id   AF-A0A7W3ZZ81-F1
#
_cell.length_a   1.000
_cell.length_b   1.000
_cell.length_c   1.000
_cell.angle_alpha   90.00
_cell.angle_beta   90.00
_cell.angle_gamma   90.00
#
_symmetry.space_group_name_H-M   'P 1'
#
loop_
_entity.id
_entity.type
_entity.pdbx_description
1 polymer ?
#
loop_
_entity_poly.entity_id
_entity_poly.type
_entity_poly.pdbx_seq_one_letter_code
_entity_poly.pdbx_strand_id
1 'polypeptide(L)'
;MKLTIESKEISWTYEGVRIQPSEVYEALGATYDENSDKVLVLCGERGVAQELMIFDTSGNYIFSLGSPKGYFQHFTFSSGSAGVACGYDLQNTIIYKIDYQKQVLE
;
A
#
# COMPACT_ATOMS: atom_id res chain seq x y z
N MET A 1 16.45 -1.69 9.78
CA MET A 1 15.58 -1.66 8.58
C MET A 1 16.41 -1.13 7.42
N LYS A 2 16.54 -1.86 6.30
CA LYS A 2 17.38 -1.46 5.15
C LYS A 2 16.56 -1.55 3.86
N LEU A 3 16.31 -0.40 3.24
CA LEU A 3 15.66 -0.29 1.94
C LEU A 3 16.70 -0.60 0.86
N THR A 4 16.41 -1.57 -0.01
CA THR A 4 17.19 -1.82 -1.22
C THR A 4 16.22 -1.82 -2.39
N ILE A 5 16.40 -0.90 -3.33
CA ILE A 5 15.58 -0.77 -4.55
C ILE A 5 16.48 -1.19 -5.70
N GLU A 6 16.27 -2.38 -6.24
CA GLU A 6 16.91 -2.84 -7.48
C GLU A 6 15.88 -2.75 -8.62
N SER A 7 16.32 -2.30 -9.78
CA SER A 7 15.48 -1.78 -10.87
C SER A 7 14.45 -2.76 -11.45
N LYS A 8 13.34 -2.22 -11.97
CA LYS A 8 12.25 -2.84 -12.78
C LYS A 8 11.49 -4.03 -12.17
N GLU A 9 12.01 -4.66 -11.14
CA GLU A 9 11.29 -5.59 -10.27
C GLU A 9 11.39 -5.05 -8.85
N ILE A 10 10.35 -4.36 -8.37
CA ILE A 10 10.37 -3.85 -7.01
C ILE A 10 10.08 -5.02 -6.07
N SER A 11 11.15 -5.64 -5.58
CA SER A 11 11.11 -6.59 -4.48
C SER A 11 11.25 -5.85 -3.15
N TRP A 12 10.24 -5.95 -2.27
CA TRP A 12 10.40 -5.52 -0.88
C TRP A 12 10.96 -6.66 -0.03
N THR A 13 11.77 -6.36 0.98
CA THR A 13 12.24 -7.34 1.96
C THR A 13 11.91 -6.88 3.38
N TYR A 14 11.08 -7.66 4.08
CA TYR A 14 10.85 -7.52 5.52
C TYR A 14 11.15 -8.83 6.19
N GLU A 15 12.10 -8.80 7.11
CA GLU A 15 12.56 -10.03 7.78
C GLU A 15 12.95 -11.17 6.82
N GLY A 16 13.34 -10.86 5.57
CA GLY A 16 13.74 -11.84 4.55
C GLY A 16 12.67 -12.20 3.52
N VAL A 17 11.47 -11.63 3.64
CA VAL A 17 10.32 -11.94 2.81
C VAL A 17 10.26 -11.07 1.56
N ARG A 18 10.21 -11.69 0.36
CA ARG A 18 10.10 -10.98 -0.93
C ARG A 18 8.65 -10.76 -1.33
N ILE A 19 8.22 -9.50 -1.48
CA ILE A 19 6.92 -9.13 -2.05
C ILE A 19 7.09 -8.65 -3.48
N GLN A 20 6.26 -9.15 -4.41
CA GLN A 20 6.24 -8.75 -5.82
C GLN A 20 4.81 -8.30 -6.20
N PRO A 21 4.55 -6.98 -6.28
CA PRO A 21 3.33 -6.50 -6.91
C PRO A 21 3.36 -6.85 -8.41
N SER A 22 2.19 -7.05 -9.02
CA SER A 22 2.02 -7.63 -10.37
C SER A 22 2.89 -6.94 -11.44
N GLU A 23 3.13 -7.62 -12.58
CA GLU A 23 3.99 -7.13 -13.69
C GLU A 23 3.59 -5.77 -14.28
N VAL A 24 2.39 -5.25 -13.96
CA VAL A 24 1.83 -4.03 -14.53
C VAL A 24 2.08 -2.80 -13.64
N TYR A 25 2.17 -2.97 -12.32
CA TYR A 25 2.22 -1.84 -11.38
C TYR A 25 3.57 -1.72 -10.67
N GLU A 26 4.07 -0.48 -10.61
CA GLU A 26 5.23 -0.11 -9.80
C GLU A 26 4.78 0.13 -8.35
N ALA A 27 5.54 -0.35 -7.37
CA ALA A 27 5.32 0.02 -5.98
C ALA A 27 5.68 1.50 -5.76
N LEU A 28 4.73 2.30 -5.32
CA LEU A 28 4.89 3.71 -5.00
C LEU A 28 5.27 3.94 -3.53
N GLY A 29 4.92 2.99 -2.65
CA GLY A 29 5.27 3.03 -1.24
C GLY A 29 4.78 1.78 -0.51
N ALA A 30 5.37 1.51 0.66
CA ALA A 30 4.93 0.44 1.53
C ALA A 30 5.00 0.84 3.00
N THR A 31 4.16 0.24 3.82
CA THR A 31 4.18 0.40 5.28
C THR A 31 3.73 -0.87 5.98
N TYR A 32 4.00 -0.96 7.28
CA TYR A 32 3.53 -2.03 8.15
C TYR A 32 2.45 -1.48 9.08
N ASP A 33 1.30 -2.15 9.12
CA ASP A 33 0.24 -1.89 10.10
C ASP A 33 0.39 -2.85 11.27
N GLU A 34 0.94 -2.34 12.37
CA GLU A 34 1.21 -3.09 13.59
C GLU A 34 -0.05 -3.63 14.28
N ASN A 35 -1.21 -3.01 14.05
CA ASN A 35 -2.45 -3.41 14.72
C ASN A 35 -3.10 -4.61 14.07
N SER A 36 -2.96 -4.72 12.74
CA SER A 36 -3.48 -5.84 11.96
C SER A 36 -2.42 -6.89 11.63
N ASP A 37 -1.14 -6.63 11.91
CA ASP A 37 0.01 -7.45 11.51
C ASP A 37 0.01 -7.69 9.98
N LYS A 38 -0.03 -6.58 9.23
CA LYS A 38 -0.14 -6.58 7.77
C LYS A 38 0.87 -5.64 7.13
N VAL A 39 1.26 -5.99 5.91
CA VAL A 39 2.08 -5.12 5.05
C VAL A 39 1.18 -4.55 3.97
N LEU A 40 1.24 -3.23 3.84
CA LEU A 40 0.45 -2.45 2.90
C LEU A 40 1.39 -1.94 1.82
N VAL A 41 1.05 -2.16 0.56
CA VAL A 41 1.84 -1.70 -0.59
C VAL A 41 0.95 -0.93 -1.54
N LEU A 42 1.27 0.33 -1.79
CA LEU A 42 0.64 1.13 -2.83
C LEU A 42 1.31 0.84 -4.16
N CYS A 43 0.52 0.46 -5.14
CA CYS A 43 0.95 0.04 -6.47
C CYS A 43 0.26 0.89 -7.53
N GLY A 44 1.00 1.32 -8.54
CA GLY A 44 0.49 2.25 -9.55
C GLY A 44 1.36 2.41 -10.77
N GLU A 45 0.98 3.38 -11.60
CA GLU A 45 1.76 3.77 -12.78
C GLU A 45 1.84 5.29 -12.84
N ARG A 46 2.96 5.82 -13.36
CA ARG A 46 3.13 7.26 -13.64
C ARG A 46 2.84 8.15 -12.41
N GLY A 47 3.18 7.66 -11.21
CA GLY A 47 2.98 8.38 -9.96
C GLY A 47 1.54 8.41 -9.44
N VAL A 48 0.66 7.53 -9.94
CA VAL A 48 -0.73 7.39 -9.49
C VAL A 48 -0.93 5.96 -8.98
N ALA A 49 -1.16 5.73 -7.68
CA ALA A 49 -1.60 4.40 -7.25
C ALA A 49 -2.98 4.12 -7.80
N GLN A 50 -3.09 2.89 -8.27
CA GLN A 50 -4.30 2.29 -8.77
C GLN A 50 -4.78 1.21 -7.80
N GLU A 51 -3.87 0.66 -7.00
CA GLU A 51 -4.13 -0.48 -6.14
C GLU A 51 -3.38 -0.36 -4.82
N LEU A 52 -4.06 -0.72 -3.74
CA LEU A 52 -3.46 -0.97 -2.44
C LEU A 52 -3.47 -2.48 -2.23
N MET A 53 -2.29 -3.09 -2.23
CA MET A 53 -2.11 -4.52 -2.01
C MET A 53 -1.79 -4.80 -0.53
N ILE A 54 -2.41 -5.84 0.01
CA ILE A 54 -2.28 -6.24 1.40
C ILE A 54 -1.61 -7.63 1.44
N PHE A 55 -0.54 -7.72 2.21
CA PHE A 55 0.23 -8.94 2.43
C PHE A 55 0.27 -9.27 3.92
N ASP A 56 0.48 -10.55 4.24
CA ASP A 56 0.91 -10.92 5.58
C ASP A 56 2.39 -10.58 5.79
N THR A 57 2.88 -10.68 7.02
CA THR A 57 4.28 -10.42 7.37
C THR A 57 5.26 -11.45 6.80
N SER A 58 4.75 -12.60 6.33
CA SER A 58 5.49 -13.59 5.55
C SER A 58 5.48 -13.31 4.04
N GLY A 59 4.83 -12.21 3.61
CA GLY A 59 4.79 -11.69 2.24
C GLY A 59 3.86 -12.43 1.31
N ASN A 60 2.97 -13.26 1.87
CA ASN A 60 1.92 -13.85 1.09
C ASN A 60 0.87 -12.79 0.81
N TYR A 61 0.45 -12.72 -0.46
CA TYR A 61 -0.65 -11.87 -0.87
C TYR A 61 -1.94 -12.33 -0.19
N ILE A 62 -2.71 -11.37 0.35
CA ILE A 62 -4.02 -11.65 0.96
C ILE A 62 -5.13 -11.13 0.06
N PHE A 63 -5.15 -9.82 -0.20
CA PHE A 63 -6.12 -9.17 -1.09
C PHE A 63 -5.59 -7.81 -1.56
N SER A 64 -6.31 -7.19 -2.49
CA SER A 64 -6.05 -5.83 -2.94
C SER A 64 -7.32 -5.01 -2.98
N LEU A 65 -7.15 -3.70 -2.83
CA LEU A 65 -8.21 -2.71 -2.87
C LEU A 65 -7.91 -1.74 -4.00
N GLY A 66 -8.92 -1.49 -4.85
CA GLY A 66 -8.83 -0.40 -5.81
C GLY A 66 -8.65 0.92 -5.05
N SER A 67 -7.52 1.59 -5.26
CA SER A 67 -7.28 2.87 -4.60
C SER A 67 -8.07 3.97 -5.34
N PRO A 68 -8.74 4.87 -4.61
CA PRO A 68 -9.23 6.11 -5.19
C PRO A 68 -8.06 6.85 -5.82
N LYS A 69 -8.20 7.12 -7.12
CA LYS A 69 -7.10 7.63 -7.96
C LYS A 69 -6.65 9.01 -7.49
N GLY A 70 -5.34 9.22 -7.43
CA GLY A 70 -4.72 10.52 -7.10
C GLY A 70 -3.21 10.50 -7.26
N TYR A 71 -2.59 11.67 -7.42
CA TYR A 71 -1.13 11.83 -7.50
C TYR A 71 -0.48 11.84 -6.10
N PHE A 72 -1.18 12.40 -5.13
CA PHE A 72 -0.71 12.46 -3.75
C PHE A 72 -1.26 11.28 -2.99
N GLN A 73 -0.37 10.50 -2.40
CA GLN A 73 -0.75 9.30 -1.66
C GLN A 73 0.16 9.12 -0.46
N HIS A 74 -0.43 8.95 0.71
CA HIS A 74 0.32 8.58 1.91
C HIS A 74 -0.52 7.68 2.80
N PHE A 75 0.17 6.77 3.48
CA PHE A 75 -0.46 5.96 4.51
C PHE A 75 -0.83 6.82 5.70
N THR A 76 -2.01 6.59 6.25
CA THR A 76 -2.51 7.24 7.45
C THR A 76 -2.77 6.21 8.52
N PHE A 77 -2.50 6.55 9.77
CA PHE A 77 -2.78 5.70 10.91
C PHE A 77 -3.59 6.51 11.92
N SER A 78 -4.85 6.12 12.15
CA SER A 78 -5.71 6.76 13.14
C SER A 78 -6.27 5.73 14.09
N SER A 79 -6.03 5.91 15.40
CA SER A 79 -6.61 5.08 16.47
C SER A 79 -6.53 3.57 16.20
N GLY A 80 -5.38 3.09 15.73
CA GLY A 80 -5.15 1.66 15.48
C GLY A 80 -5.72 1.12 14.17
N SER A 81 -6.14 1.99 13.24
CA SER A 81 -6.58 1.59 11.90
C SER A 81 -5.68 2.23 10.85
N ALA A 82 -5.14 1.39 9.97
CA ALA A 82 -4.48 1.86 8.76
C ALA A 82 -5.49 2.40 7.75
N GLY A 83 -5.01 3.35 6.95
CA GLY A 83 -5.76 4.01 5.90
C GLY A 83 -4.82 4.57 4.84
N VAL A 84 -5.41 5.13 3.81
CA VAL A 84 -4.71 5.83 2.73
C VAL A 84 -5.40 7.16 2.48
N ALA A 85 -4.62 8.23 2.50
CA ALA A 85 -5.04 9.51 1.98
C ALA A 85 -4.65 9.59 0.51
N CYS A 86 -5.59 10.00 -0.35
CA CYS A 86 -5.33 10.16 -1.78
C CYS A 86 -6.03 11.42 -2.34
N GLY A 87 -5.40 12.05 -3.32
CA GLY A 87 -5.96 13.23 -3.99
C GLY A 87 -5.14 13.66 -5.22
N TYR A 88 -5.76 14.44 -6.10
CA TYR A 88 -5.07 15.07 -7.22
C TYR A 88 -4.31 16.34 -6.80
N ASP A 89 -4.66 16.90 -5.65
CA ASP A 89 -3.95 18.01 -5.00
C ASP A 89 -3.97 17.82 -3.47
N LEU A 90 -3.11 18.57 -2.76
CA LEU A 90 -2.95 18.48 -1.31
C LEU A 90 -4.13 19.07 -0.51
N GLN A 91 -4.99 19.88 -1.14
CA GLN A 91 -6.12 20.54 -0.48
C GLN A 91 -7.40 19.69 -0.54
N ASN A 92 -7.49 18.79 -1.52
CA ASN A 92 -8.62 17.90 -1.79
C ASN A 92 -8.23 16.43 -1.62
N THR A 93 -7.53 16.09 -0.53
CA THR A 93 -7.24 14.70 -0.17
C THR A 93 -8.44 14.08 0.52
N ILE A 94 -8.84 12.89 0.08
CA ILE A 94 -9.81 12.04 0.77
C ILE A 94 -9.04 10.99 1.56
N ILE A 95 -9.40 10.80 2.82
CA ILE A 95 -8.82 9.80 3.69
C ILE A 95 -9.77 8.61 3.74
N TYR A 96 -9.24 7.44 3.36
CA TYR A 96 -9.95 6.18 3.43
C TYR A 96 -9.39 5.33 4.54
N LYS A 97 -10.28 4.70 5.30
CA LYS A 97 -9.92 3.67 6.27
C LYS A 97 -9.97 2.30 5.59
N ILE A 98 -9.04 1.42 5.94
CA ILE A 98 -9.07 0.03 5.47
C ILE A 98 -9.95 -0.78 6.42
N ASP A 99 -11.01 -1.40 5.88
CA ASP A 99 -11.73 -2.47 6.57
C ASP A 99 -11.20 -3.82 6.10
N TYR A 100 -10.35 -4.45 6.91
CA TYR A 100 -9.74 -5.74 6.61
C TYR A 100 -10.74 -6.90 6.58
N GLN A 101 -11.87 -6.80 7.30
CA GLN A 101 -12.88 -7.86 7.33
C GLN A 101 -13.73 -7.84 6.08
N LYS A 102 -14.17 -6.64 5.66
CA LYS A 102 -14.97 -6.45 4.46
C LYS A 102 -14.14 -6.37 3.18
N GLN A 103 -12.82 -6.15 3.32
CA GLN A 103 -11.91 -5.94 2.20
C GLN A 103 -12.37 -4.76 1.33
N VAL A 104 -12.59 -3.61 1.97
CA VAL A 104 -12.98 -2.36 1.29
C VAL A 104 -12.26 -1.15 1.90
N LEU A 105 -12.26 -0.06 1.15
CA LEU A 105 -11.93 1.28 1.64
C LEU A 105 -13.23 1.99 2.06
N GLU A 106 -13.24 2.55 3.28
CA GLU A 106 -14.36 3.31 3.86
C GLU A 106 -14.02 4.79 4.03
#